data_AF-A0A0G1NDE1-F1
#
_entry.id   AF-A0A0G1NDE1-F1
#
_cell.length_a   1.000
_cell.length_b   1.000
_cell.length_c   1.000
_cell.angle_alpha   90.00
_cell.angle_beta   90.00
_cell.angle_gamma   90.00
#
_symmetry.space_group_name_H-M   'P 1'
#
loop_
_entity.id
_entity.type
_entity.pdbx_description
1 polymer ?
#
loop_
_entity_poly.entity_id
_entity_poly.type
_entity_poly.pdbx_seq_one_letter_code
_entity_poly.pdbx_strand_id
1 'polypeptide(L)'
;MHKEFWKHKLAYGVLLAGITAFIYSFFAVWPDRVKQRLISGVFVSFYFLWGVVTHVKTSRLTMKAVLEYLVASLLVGTLLFLVTLE
;
A
#
# COMPACT_ATOMS: atom_id res chain seq x y z
N MET A 1 5.74 -14.79 19.45
CA MET A 1 5.95 -13.47 18.82
C MET A 1 7.20 -13.39 17.93
N HIS A 2 8.40 -13.77 18.36
CA HIS A 2 9.62 -13.61 17.52
C HIS A 2 9.75 -14.56 16.30
N LYS A 3 9.10 -15.73 16.29
CA LYS A 3 9.22 -16.71 15.19
C LYS A 3 8.35 -16.39 13.96
N GLU A 4 7.26 -15.63 14.10
CA GLU A 4 6.40 -15.22 12.96
C GLU A 4 7.04 -14.12 12.12
N PHE A 5 7.75 -13.18 12.77
CA PHE A 5 8.51 -12.15 12.07
C PHE A 5 9.48 -12.75 11.06
N TRP A 6 10.22 -13.79 11.44
CA TRP A 6 11.20 -14.45 10.57
C TRP A 6 10.59 -15.17 9.36
N LYS A 7 9.39 -15.73 9.48
CA LYS A 7 8.67 -16.37 8.37
C LYS A 7 8.11 -15.36 7.36
N HIS A 8 7.77 -14.15 7.80
CA HIS A 8 7.18 -13.11 6.96
C HIS A 8 8.11 -11.90 6.72
N LYS A 9 9.40 -12.01 7.04
CA LYS A 9 10.42 -10.95 6.82
C LYS A 9 10.37 -10.37 5.41
N LEU A 10 10.22 -11.23 4.40
CA LEU A 10 10.08 -10.81 3.01
C LEU A 10 8.80 -10.00 2.76
N ALA A 11 7.69 -10.40 3.38
CA ALA A 11 6.42 -9.69 3.24
C ALA A 11 6.48 -8.27 3.79
N TYR A 12 7.08 -8.12 4.98
CA TYR A 12 7.31 -6.82 5.61
C TYR A 12 8.40 -6.00 4.91
N GLY A 13 9.45 -6.64 4.41
CA GLY A 13 10.52 -5.98 3.67
C GLY A 13 10.03 -5.35 2.37
N VAL A 14 9.20 -6.06 1.60
CA VAL A 14 8.60 -5.50 0.37
C VAL A 14 7.63 -4.37 0.68
N LEU A 15 6.84 -4.48 1.75
CA LEU A 15 5.95 -3.39 2.16
C LEU A 15 6.74 -2.14 2.55
N LEU A 16 7.80 -2.30 3.35
CA LEU A 16 8.66 -1.20 3.75
C LEU A 16 9.33 -0.54 2.55
N ALA A 17 9.91 -1.34 1.65
CA ALA A 17 10.53 -0.83 0.42
C ALA A 17 9.51 -0.08 -0.46
N GLY A 18 8.29 -0.60 -0.60
CA GLY A 18 7.21 0.05 -1.35
C GLY A 18 6.80 1.39 -0.73
N ILE A 19 6.65 1.45 0.60
CA ILE A 19 6.32 2.69 1.31
C ILE A 19 7.44 3.72 1.16
N THR A 20 8.71 3.33 1.36
CA THR A 20 9.85 4.23 1.22
C THR A 20 9.98 4.76 -0.21
N ALA A 21 9.80 3.90 -1.22
CA ALA A 21 9.81 4.30 -2.62
C ALA A 21 8.66 5.25 -2.95
N PHE A 22 7.47 5.03 -2.39
CA PHE A 22 6.33 5.92 -2.54
C PHE A 22 6.62 7.30 -1.94
N ILE A 23 7.08 7.36 -0.69
CA ILE A 23 7.40 8.63 -0.02
C ILE A 23 8.41 9.42 -0.85
N TYR A 24 9.51 8.78 -1.25
CA TYR A 24 10.54 9.44 -2.06
C TYR A 24 9.96 9.98 -3.38
N SER A 25 9.20 9.15 -4.10
CA SER A 25 8.61 9.55 -5.39
C SER A 25 7.57 10.66 -5.24
N PHE A 26 6.74 10.60 -4.20
CA PHE A 26 5.67 11.57 -3.93
C PHE A 26 6.23 12.97 -3.63
N PHE A 27 7.31 13.05 -2.86
CA PHE A 27 8.00 14.31 -2.59
C PHE A 27 8.89 14.77 -3.76
N ALA A 28 9.46 13.85 -4.53
CA ALA A 28 10.29 14.20 -5.70
C ALA A 28 9.51 14.90 -6.82
N VAL A 29 8.21 14.62 -6.94
CA VAL A 29 7.34 15.28 -7.94
C VAL A 29 6.64 16.54 -7.40
N TRP A 30 6.87 16.93 -6.14
CA TRP A 30 6.29 18.15 -5.59
C TRP A 30 6.77 19.39 -6.38
N PRO A 31 5.90 20.36 -6.73
CA PRO A 31 4.47 20.49 -6.39
C PRO A 31 3.50 19.97 -7.47
N ASP A 32 3.94 19.15 -8.43
CA ASP A 32 3.10 18.65 -9.53
C ASP A 32 2.01 17.69 -9.01
N ARG A 33 0.80 18.25 -8.79
CA ARG A 33 -0.36 17.55 -8.23
C ARG A 33 -0.88 16.43 -9.11
N VAL A 34 -0.73 16.53 -10.43
CA VAL A 34 -1.18 15.48 -11.35
C VAL A 34 -0.27 14.26 -11.19
N LYS A 35 1.05 14.46 -11.14
CA LYS A 35 2.00 13.38 -10.90
C LYS A 35 1.84 12.79 -9.49
N GLN A 36 1.57 13.60 -8.48
CA GLN A 36 1.29 13.10 -7.12
C GLN A 36 0.04 12.21 -7.08
N ARG A 37 -1.02 12.57 -7.81
CA ARG A 37 -2.23 11.73 -7.94
C ARG A 37 -1.96 10.40 -8.63
N LEU A 38 -1.19 10.41 -9.73
CA LEU A 38 -0.80 9.19 -10.42
C LEU A 38 0.02 8.26 -9.51
N ILE A 39 1.03 8.80 -8.81
CA ILE A 39 1.86 8.04 -7.87
C ILE A 39 1.03 7.48 -6.72
N SER A 40 0.07 8.26 -6.20
CA SER A 40 -0.87 7.83 -5.16
C SER A 40 -1.75 6.67 -5.64
N GLY A 41 -2.28 6.75 -6.87
CA GLY A 41 -3.05 5.67 -7.49
C GLY A 41 -2.23 4.38 -7.58
N VAL A 42 -0.99 4.47 -8.07
CA VAL A 42 -0.06 3.33 -8.15
C VAL A 42 0.20 2.73 -6.77
N PHE A 43 0.45 3.55 -5.75
CA PHE A 43 0.70 3.08 -4.39
C PHE A 43 -0.51 2.39 -3.76
N VAL A 44 -1.72 2.94 -3.94
CA VAL A 44 -2.96 2.35 -3.44
C VAL A 44 -3.20 0.98 -4.10
N SER A 45 -3.02 0.88 -5.41
CA SER A 45 -3.12 -0.40 -6.12
C SER A 45 -2.06 -1.40 -5.64
N PHE A 46 -0.81 -0.97 -5.46
CA PHE A 46 0.25 -1.81 -4.91
C PHE A 46 -0.11 -2.32 -3.51
N TYR A 47 -0.55 -1.44 -2.60
CA TYR A 47 -0.89 -1.80 -1.24
C TYR A 47 -2.03 -2.83 -1.18
N PHE A 48 -3.10 -2.60 -1.95
CA PHE A 48 -4.21 -3.54 -2.05
C PHE A 48 -3.76 -4.91 -2.57
N LEU A 49 -3.09 -4.93 -3.73
CA LEU A 49 -2.65 -6.17 -4.38
C LEU A 49 -1.65 -6.93 -3.51
N TRP A 50 -0.71 -6.23 -2.88
CA TRP A 50 0.26 -6.84 -1.98
C TRP A 50 -0.42 -7.46 -0.75
N GLY A 51 -1.38 -6.74 -0.14
CA GLY A 51 -2.18 -7.22 0.97
C GLY A 51 -2.95 -8.51 0.64
N VAL A 52 -3.58 -8.55 -0.53
CA VAL A 52 -4.30 -9.74 -1.01
C VAL A 52 -3.32 -10.89 -1.32
N VAL A 53 -2.27 -10.65 -2.11
CA VAL A 53 -1.30 -11.69 -2.52
C VAL A 53 -0.61 -12.33 -1.32
N THR A 54 -0.24 -11.55 -0.31
CA THR A 54 0.39 -12.06 0.92
C THR A 54 -0.57 -12.94 1.74
N HIS A 55 -1.87 -12.63 1.72
CA HIS A 55 -2.90 -13.45 2.37
C HIS A 55 -3.27 -14.70 1.58
N VAL A 56 -3.26 -14.65 0.24
CA VAL A 56 -3.42 -15.82 -0.64
C VAL A 56 -2.30 -16.83 -0.34
N LYS A 57 -1.04 -16.38 -0.28
CA LYS A 57 0.12 -17.27 -0.04
C LYS A 57 0.16 -17.86 1.37
N THR A 58 -0.58 -17.31 2.32
CA THR A 58 -0.61 -17.76 3.72
C THR A 58 -1.82 -18.66 4.02
N SER A 59 -2.61 -19.04 2.99
CA SER A 59 -3.82 -19.89 3.09
C SER A 59 -4.89 -19.40 4.09
N ARG A 60 -4.90 -18.09 4.38
CA ARG A 60 -5.89 -17.41 5.24
C ARG A 60 -6.69 -16.38 4.43
N LEU A 61 -6.95 -16.66 3.16
CA LEU A 61 -7.76 -15.78 2.33
C LEU A 61 -9.22 -15.87 2.77
N THR A 62 -9.62 -14.95 3.63
CA THR A 62 -11.03 -14.74 3.97
C THR A 62 -11.54 -13.52 3.22
N MET A 63 -12.82 -13.54 2.84
CA MET A 63 -13.46 -12.36 2.23
C MET A 63 -13.34 -11.14 3.14
N LYS A 64 -13.34 -11.35 4.47
CA LYS A 64 -13.09 -10.33 5.47
C LYS A 64 -11.72 -9.65 5.28
N ALA A 65 -10.64 -10.43 5.15
CA ALA A 65 -9.30 -9.87 4.93
C ALA A 65 -9.23 -9.05 3.62
N VAL A 66 -9.83 -9.54 2.53
CA VAL A 66 -9.88 -8.81 1.25
C VAL A 66 -10.61 -7.47 1.42
N LEU A 67 -11.74 -7.46 2.11
CA LEU A 67 -12.49 -6.23 2.40
C LEU A 67 -11.72 -5.27 3.29
N GLU A 68 -11.00 -5.75 4.30
CA GLU A 68 -10.14 -4.91 5.15
C GLU A 68 -9.07 -4.19 4.31
N TYR A 69 -8.39 -4.91 3.41
CA TYR A 69 -7.41 -4.30 2.52
C TYR A 69 -8.06 -3.34 1.53
N LEU A 70 -9.25 -3.67 0.99
CA LEU A 70 -9.97 -2.80 0.07
C LEU A 70 -10.35 -1.49 0.75
N VAL A 71 -10.98 -1.55 1.92
CA VAL A 71 -11.42 -0.38 2.68
C VAL A 71 -10.23 0.47 3.11
N ALA A 72 -9.15 -0.14 3.60
CA ALA A 72 -7.93 0.57 3.96
C ALA A 72 -7.32 1.29 2.75
N SER A 73 -7.26 0.61 1.59
CA SER A 73 -6.73 1.18 0.35
C SER A 73 -7.59 2.34 -0.15
N LEU A 74 -8.91 2.20 -0.09
CA LEU A 74 -9.84 3.27 -0.45
C LEU A 74 -9.73 4.47 0.48
N LEU A 75 -9.60 4.26 1.79
CA LEU A 75 -9.42 5.32 2.76
C LEU A 75 -8.12 6.09 2.49
N VAL A 76 -6.99 5.38 2.35
CA VAL A 76 -5.69 6.00 2.06
C VAL A 76 -5.71 6.72 0.72
N GLY A 77 -6.28 6.11 -0.31
CA GLY A 77 -6.40 6.73 -1.63
C GLY A 77 -7.26 7.99 -1.61
N THR A 78 -8.36 7.99 -0.84
CA THR A 78 -9.21 9.17 -0.66
C THR A 78 -8.45 10.28 0.04
N LEU A 79 -7.72 9.97 1.11
CA LEU A 79 -6.90 10.96 1.84
C LEU A 79 -5.81 11.57 0.95
N LEU A 80 -5.08 10.74 0.21
CA LEU A 80 -4.04 11.21 -0.71
C LEU A 80 -4.63 12.06 -1.84
N PHE A 81 -5.78 11.65 -2.38
CA PHE A 81 -6.48 12.42 -3.40
C PHE A 81 -6.89 13.81 -2.88
N LEU A 82 -7.47 13.89 -1.68
CA LEU A 82 -7.84 15.15 -1.03
C LEU A 82 -6.64 16.07 -0.81
N VAL A 83 -5.49 15.54 -0.39
CA VAL A 83 -4.24 16.31 -0.21
C VAL A 83 -3.70 16.87 -1.54
N THR A 84 -4.06 16.26 -2.66
CA THR A 84 -3.63 16.66 -4.01
C THR A 84 -4.70 17.41 -4.82
N LEU A 85 -5.78 17.84 -4.15
CA LEU A 85 -6.93 18.48 -4.78
C LEU A 85 -6.69 19.98 -5.08
N GLU A 86 -5.79 20.61 -4.32
CA GLU A 86 -5.33 22.00 -4.45
C GLU A 86 -4.07 22.12 -5.32
#